data_AF-A0A6I3IQY7-F1
#
_entry.id   AF-A0A6I3IQY7-F1
#
_cell.length_a   1.000
_cell.length_b   1.000
_cell.length_c   1.000
_cell.angle_alpha   90.00
_cell.angle_beta   90.00
_cell.angle_gamma   90.00
#
_symmetry.space_group_name_H-M   'P 1'
#
loop_
_entity.id
_entity.type
_entity.pdbx_description
1 polymer ?
#
loop_
_entity_poly.entity_id
_entity_poly.type
_entity_poly.pdbx_seq_one_letter_code
_entity_poly.pdbx_strand_id
1 'polypeptide(L)'
;MTQFDDSPGATAAGADRYAREPLSPGDVRPAEPLEGSHQTYDKGELSSVGGLLGDIANDMSTLLRQEAALAKLEVQQSAKAAGKGVGLLGGAGVAGHFVLLFLSIALWWGLGTAMDNHVLSALIVAAIWAVIAAVLASMGRKDLKNVNGAPRTIETAKQVPDALKGNENRA
;
A
#
# COMPACT_ATOMS: atom_id res chain seq x y z
N MET A 1 -2.55 35.87 28.12
CA MET A 1 -3.77 36.71 28.22
C MET A 1 -4.36 36.83 26.83
N THR A 2 -5.10 35.80 26.42
CA THR A 2 -5.89 35.77 25.19
C THR A 2 -7.18 35.06 25.54
N GLN A 3 -8.18 35.91 25.71
CA GLN A 3 -9.60 35.70 25.96
C GLN A 3 -10.17 34.62 25.02
N PHE A 4 -10.60 33.51 25.61
CA PHE A 4 -11.41 32.51 24.93
C PHE A 4 -12.87 32.77 25.31
N ASP A 5 -13.69 32.84 24.28
CA ASP A 5 -15.06 33.32 24.22
C ASP A 5 -16.04 32.46 25.06
N ASP A 6 -16.96 33.14 25.73
CA ASP A 6 -18.03 32.58 26.55
C ASP A 6 -19.31 32.55 25.68
N SER A 7 -19.82 31.36 25.37
CA SER A 7 -21.06 31.17 24.61
C SER A 7 -22.07 30.38 25.46
N PRO A 8 -23.09 31.04 26.05
CA PRO A 8 -24.22 30.37 26.67
C PRO A 8 -25.41 30.35 25.68
N GLY A 9 -25.81 29.16 25.25
CA GLY A 9 -26.92 28.98 24.31
C GLY A 9 -27.54 27.59 24.35
N ALA A 10 -27.68 26.99 25.53
CA ALA A 10 -28.46 25.76 25.71
C ALA A 10 -29.94 26.12 25.93
N THR A 11 -30.69 26.29 24.84
CA THR A 11 -32.15 26.43 24.89
C THR A 11 -32.79 25.09 25.21
N ALA A 12 -33.29 24.97 26.43
CA ALA A 12 -34.26 23.97 26.84
C ALA A 12 -35.58 24.20 26.10
N ALA A 13 -35.92 23.34 25.15
CA ALA A 13 -37.23 23.32 24.49
C ALA A 13 -37.57 21.89 24.06
N GLY A 14 -38.62 21.33 24.68
CA GLY A 14 -39.25 20.08 24.23
C GLY A 14 -39.23 18.97 25.27
N ALA A 15 -39.73 19.24 26.48
CA ALA A 15 -39.89 18.24 27.54
C ALA A 15 -41.35 18.21 28.03
N ASP A 16 -42.31 18.08 27.11
CA ASP A 16 -43.73 18.20 27.45
C ASP A 16 -44.71 17.65 26.38
N ARG A 17 -44.24 16.83 25.42
CA ARG A 17 -45.12 16.23 24.39
C ARG A 17 -45.33 14.72 24.48
N TYR A 18 -45.42 14.19 25.70
CA TYR A 18 -45.90 12.83 25.98
C TYR A 18 -46.88 12.79 27.16
N ALA A 19 -47.85 13.70 27.20
CA ALA A 19 -49.07 13.45 27.94
C ALA A 19 -49.93 12.50 27.11
N ARG A 20 -49.73 11.18 27.26
CA ARG A 20 -50.72 10.20 26.78
C ARG A 20 -51.87 10.19 27.78
N GLU A 21 -53.03 10.60 27.31
CA GLU A 21 -54.30 10.40 28.00
C GLU A 21 -54.51 8.89 28.22
N PRO A 22 -54.90 8.44 29.43
CA PRO A 22 -55.13 7.02 29.68
C PRO A 22 -56.38 6.58 28.92
N LEU A 23 -56.22 5.61 28.01
CA LEU A 23 -57.32 5.00 27.27
C LEU A 23 -58.27 4.30 28.25
N SER A 24 -59.54 4.67 28.21
CA SER A 24 -60.58 4.06 29.04
C SER A 24 -60.84 2.62 28.58
N PRO A 25 -60.88 1.61 29.48
CA PRO A 25 -61.17 0.22 29.11
C PRO A 25 -62.60 0.11 28.55
N GLY A 26 -62.73 0.11 27.22
CA GLY A 26 -64.01 0.00 26.53
C GLY A 26 -64.10 0.77 25.21
N ASP A 27 -63.19 1.70 24.94
CA ASP A 27 -63.21 2.48 23.70
C ASP A 27 -62.56 1.72 22.54
N VAL A 28 -63.38 0.95 21.82
CA VAL A 28 -63.00 0.41 20.50
C VAL A 28 -63.26 1.51 19.47
N ARG A 29 -62.21 2.25 19.08
CA ARG A 29 -62.32 3.19 17.97
C ARG A 29 -62.75 2.40 16.71
N PRO A 30 -63.80 2.82 15.98
CA PRO A 30 -64.11 2.22 14.69
C PRO A 30 -62.86 2.28 13.82
N ALA A 31 -62.48 1.15 13.22
CA ALA A 31 -61.36 1.13 12.29
C ALA A 31 -61.74 2.03 11.11
N GLU A 32 -61.14 3.23 11.03
CA GLU A 32 -61.13 4.00 9.81
C GLU A 32 -60.61 3.08 8.70
N PRO A 33 -61.35 2.91 7.59
CA PRO A 33 -60.78 2.29 6.42
C PRO A 33 -59.54 3.09 6.05
N LEU A 34 -58.36 2.48 6.12
CA LEU A 34 -57.14 3.09 5.64
C LEU A 34 -57.23 3.19 4.11
N GLU A 35 -57.94 4.19 3.63
CA GLU A 35 -58.11 4.57 2.24
C GLU A 35 -56.79 5.22 1.78
N GLY A 36 -55.77 4.38 1.63
CA GLY A 36 -54.42 4.82 1.28
C GLY A 36 -53.33 3.76 1.34
N SER A 37 -53.59 2.54 1.83
CA SER A 37 -52.56 1.49 1.89
C SER A 37 -52.55 0.51 0.71
N HIS A 38 -53.37 0.73 -0.31
CA HIS A 38 -53.39 -0.10 -1.53
C HIS A 38 -53.22 0.76 -2.79
N GLN A 39 -52.20 1.62 -2.81
CA GLN A 39 -51.53 1.99 -4.07
C GLN A 39 -50.69 0.78 -4.49
N THR A 40 -51.38 -0.13 -5.18
CA THR A 40 -50.88 -0.84 -6.35
C THR A 40 -49.38 -1.10 -6.36
N TYR A 41 -48.97 -2.25 -5.82
CA TYR A 41 -47.89 -3.01 -6.45
C TYR A 41 -48.40 -3.40 -7.85
N ASP A 42 -48.26 -2.46 -8.78
CA ASP A 42 -48.73 -2.63 -10.16
C ASP A 42 -47.78 -3.58 -10.86
N LYS A 43 -48.14 -4.87 -10.88
CA LYS A 43 -47.73 -5.84 -11.90
C LYS A 43 -46.24 -5.78 -12.32
N GLY A 44 -45.36 -5.48 -11.37
CA GLY A 44 -43.91 -5.48 -11.49
C GLY A 44 -43.28 -6.65 -10.75
N GLU A 45 -44.07 -7.50 -10.10
CA GLU A 45 -43.55 -8.60 -9.26
C GLU A 45 -42.90 -9.76 -10.05
N LEU A 46 -43.11 -9.82 -11.37
CA LEU A 46 -42.31 -10.70 -12.25
C LEU A 46 -41.08 -9.98 -12.85
N SER A 47 -40.95 -8.67 -12.63
CA SER A 47 -39.72 -7.89 -12.83
C SER A 47 -38.98 -7.62 -11.50
N SER A 48 -39.54 -8.06 -10.37
CA SER A 48 -39.10 -7.71 -9.00
C SER A 48 -37.93 -8.57 -8.52
N VAL A 49 -37.85 -9.84 -8.90
CA VAL A 49 -36.68 -10.68 -8.56
C VAL A 49 -35.48 -10.33 -9.46
N GLY A 50 -35.73 -10.08 -10.75
CA GLY A 50 -34.69 -9.70 -11.71
C GLY A 50 -34.10 -8.30 -11.43
N GLY A 51 -34.95 -7.34 -11.04
CA GLY A 51 -34.52 -6.00 -10.64
C GLY A 51 -33.68 -6.01 -9.36
N LEU A 52 -34.15 -6.70 -8.30
CA LEU A 52 -33.40 -6.82 -7.04
C LEU A 52 -32.06 -7.54 -7.20
N LEU A 53 -32.00 -8.59 -8.04
CA LEU A 53 -30.75 -9.29 -8.33
C LEU A 53 -29.78 -8.40 -9.16
N GLY A 54 -30.33 -7.56 -10.04
CA GLY A 54 -29.58 -6.56 -10.79
C GLY A 54 -28.99 -5.47 -9.89
N ASP A 55 -29.76 -4.98 -8.93
CA ASP A 55 -29.31 -3.98 -7.96
C ASP A 55 -28.22 -4.55 -7.04
N ILE A 56 -28.39 -5.78 -6.52
CA ILE A 56 -27.36 -6.48 -5.74
C ILE A 56 -26.09 -6.70 -6.56
N ALA A 57 -26.21 -7.12 -7.83
CA ALA A 57 -25.05 -7.29 -8.71
C ALA A 57 -24.33 -5.96 -8.98
N ASN A 58 -25.06 -4.86 -9.09
CA ASN A 58 -24.50 -3.52 -9.23
C ASN A 58 -23.79 -3.05 -7.96
N ASP A 59 -24.37 -3.30 -6.79
CA ASP A 59 -23.76 -2.98 -5.50
C ASP A 59 -22.48 -3.78 -5.27
N MET A 60 -22.49 -5.07 -5.59
CA MET A 60 -21.28 -5.91 -5.55
C MET A 60 -20.22 -5.43 -6.54
N SER A 61 -20.61 -5.08 -7.78
CA SER A 61 -19.69 -4.49 -8.78
C SER A 61 -19.09 -3.17 -8.28
N THR A 62 -19.88 -2.37 -7.57
CA THR A 62 -19.44 -1.10 -6.98
C THR A 62 -18.43 -1.33 -5.85
N LEU A 63 -18.68 -2.26 -4.95
CA LEU A 63 -17.73 -2.64 -3.88
C LEU A 63 -16.42 -3.18 -4.44
N LEU A 64 -16.49 -4.08 -5.43
CA LEU A 64 -15.29 -4.63 -6.08
C LEU A 64 -14.44 -3.53 -6.74
N ARG A 65 -15.08 -2.56 -7.40
CA ARG A 65 -14.38 -1.41 -7.99
C ARG A 65 -13.76 -0.51 -6.92
N GLN A 66 -14.42 -0.35 -5.77
CA GLN A 66 -13.90 0.43 -4.64
C GLN A 66 -12.70 -0.25 -3.98
N GLU A 67 -12.76 -1.56 -3.73
CA GLU A 67 -11.63 -2.34 -3.21
C GLU A 67 -10.46 -2.33 -4.21
N ALA A 68 -10.74 -2.48 -5.50
CA ALA A 68 -9.71 -2.37 -6.54
C ALA A 68 -9.09 -0.96 -6.60
N ALA A 69 -9.91 0.09 -6.44
CA ALA A 69 -9.43 1.47 -6.39
C ALA A 69 -8.56 1.72 -5.15
N LEU A 70 -8.97 1.21 -3.99
CA LEU A 70 -8.22 1.33 -2.74
C LEU A 70 -6.90 0.54 -2.81
N ALA A 71 -6.95 -0.71 -3.25
CA ALA A 71 -5.76 -1.55 -3.45
C ALA A 71 -4.79 -0.88 -4.44
N LYS A 72 -5.31 -0.27 -5.52
CA LYS A 72 -4.48 0.50 -6.46
C LYS A 72 -3.81 1.69 -5.79
N LEU A 73 -4.51 2.42 -4.92
CA LEU A 73 -3.92 3.53 -4.16
C LEU A 73 -2.84 3.06 -3.19
N GLU A 74 -3.09 1.98 -2.45
CA GLU A 74 -2.15 1.41 -1.50
C GLU A 74 -0.88 0.87 -2.20
N VAL A 75 -1.06 0.18 -3.33
CA VAL A 75 0.05 -0.26 -4.18
C VAL A 75 0.82 0.94 -4.73
N GLN A 76 0.15 2.00 -5.20
CA GLN A 76 0.83 3.21 -5.67
C GLN A 76 1.61 3.92 -4.57
N GLN A 77 1.04 4.03 -3.38
CA GLN A 77 1.71 4.64 -2.22
C GLN A 77 2.92 3.81 -1.80
N SER A 78 2.78 2.48 -1.75
CA SER A 78 3.86 1.54 -1.48
C SER A 78 4.96 1.63 -2.54
N ALA A 79 4.60 1.65 -3.82
CA ALA A 79 5.54 1.79 -4.93
C ALA A 79 6.28 3.13 -4.89
N LYS A 80 5.61 4.23 -4.53
CA LYS A 80 6.24 5.54 -4.38
C LYS A 80 7.21 5.57 -3.21
N ALA A 81 6.84 4.98 -2.07
CA ALA A 81 7.70 4.87 -0.90
C ALA A 81 8.94 4.01 -1.19
N ALA A 82 8.73 2.83 -1.78
CA ALA A 82 9.81 1.95 -2.21
C ALA A 82 10.71 2.63 -3.24
N GLY A 83 10.13 3.29 -4.25
CA GLY A 83 10.86 4.03 -5.28
C GLY A 83 11.70 5.18 -4.71
N LYS A 84 11.16 5.93 -3.73
CA LYS A 84 11.92 6.94 -2.99
C LYS A 84 13.06 6.30 -2.20
N GLY A 85 12.82 5.19 -1.52
CA GLY A 85 13.84 4.46 -0.77
C GLY A 85 14.99 4.00 -1.67
N VAL A 86 14.67 3.33 -2.78
CA VAL A 86 15.64 2.89 -3.79
C VAL A 86 16.39 4.08 -4.40
N GLY A 87 15.69 5.18 -4.71
CA GLY A 87 16.30 6.40 -5.24
C GLY A 87 17.28 7.05 -4.25
N LEU A 88 16.91 7.12 -2.96
CA LEU A 88 17.78 7.64 -1.90
C LEU A 88 19.00 6.75 -1.68
N LEU A 89 18.83 5.43 -1.63
CA LEU A 89 19.97 4.52 -1.48
C LEU A 89 20.88 4.51 -2.71
N GLY A 90 20.31 4.57 -3.91
CA GLY A 90 21.08 4.72 -5.15
C GLY A 90 21.88 6.03 -5.16
N GLY A 91 21.23 7.15 -4.81
CA GLY A 91 21.87 8.45 -4.67
C GLY A 91 22.97 8.47 -3.60
N ALA A 92 22.72 7.85 -2.44
CA ALA A 92 23.71 7.70 -1.37
C ALA A 92 24.91 6.86 -1.82
N GLY A 93 24.70 5.81 -2.62
CA GLY A 93 25.79 5.03 -3.22
C GLY A 93 26.68 5.87 -4.14
N VAL A 94 26.08 6.67 -5.03
CA VAL A 94 26.82 7.57 -5.92
C VAL A 94 27.55 8.66 -5.13
N ALA A 95 26.87 9.32 -4.18
CA ALA A 95 27.47 10.34 -3.33
C ALA A 95 28.62 9.76 -2.49
N GLY A 96 28.44 8.58 -1.90
CA GLY A 96 29.47 7.86 -1.16
C GLY A 96 30.67 7.51 -2.02
N HIS A 97 30.46 7.11 -3.29
CA HIS A 97 31.55 6.88 -4.24
C HIS A 97 32.39 8.15 -4.47
N PHE A 98 31.76 9.31 -4.67
CA PHE A 98 32.49 10.57 -4.81
C PHE A 98 33.23 10.98 -3.53
N VAL A 99 32.65 10.77 -2.35
CA VAL A 99 33.33 11.00 -1.08
C VAL A 99 34.60 10.16 -0.98
N LEU A 100 34.52 8.87 -1.30
CA LEU A 100 35.68 7.97 -1.29
C LEU A 100 36.75 8.38 -2.32
N LEU A 101 36.32 8.84 -3.51
CA LEU A 101 37.22 9.37 -4.54
C LEU A 101 37.98 10.60 -4.04
N PHE A 102 37.27 11.61 -3.52
CA PHE A 102 37.90 12.84 -3.04
C PHE A 102 38.77 12.60 -1.81
N LEU A 103 38.36 11.73 -0.88
CA LEU A 103 39.20 11.32 0.24
C LEU A 103 40.48 10.62 -0.23
N SER A 104 40.42 9.81 -1.28
CA SER A 104 41.60 9.16 -1.85
C SER A 104 42.58 10.17 -2.46
N ILE A 105 42.05 11.15 -3.20
CA ILE A 105 42.86 12.23 -3.78
C ILE A 105 43.48 13.08 -2.66
N ALA A 106 42.70 13.45 -1.65
CA ALA A 106 43.18 14.22 -0.51
C ALA A 106 44.25 13.45 0.28
N LEU A 107 44.06 12.15 0.50
CA LEU A 107 45.04 11.30 1.17
C LEU A 107 46.33 11.18 0.36
N TRP A 108 46.24 10.97 -0.95
CA TRP A 108 47.40 10.95 -1.83
C TRP A 108 48.15 12.28 -1.79
N TRP A 109 47.44 13.41 -1.94
CA TRP A 109 48.08 14.72 -1.88
C TRP A 109 48.72 14.99 -0.52
N GLY A 110 47.96 14.81 0.57
CA GLY A 110 48.44 15.09 1.93
C GLY A 110 49.63 14.22 2.32
N LEU A 111 49.58 12.93 1.98
CA LEU A 111 50.67 12.01 2.27
C LEU A 111 51.89 12.31 1.38
N GLY A 112 51.67 12.63 0.10
CA GLY A 112 52.71 13.05 -0.83
C GLY A 112 53.45 14.31 -0.38
N THR A 113 52.72 15.32 0.13
CA THR A 113 53.32 16.53 0.71
C THR A 113 54.04 16.27 2.02
N ALA A 114 53.54 15.35 2.86
CA ALA A 114 54.17 15.04 4.14
C ALA A 114 55.49 14.26 4.00
N MET A 115 55.69 13.57 2.87
CA MET A 115 56.87 12.74 2.58
C MET A 115 57.75 13.28 1.45
N ASP A 116 57.42 14.45 0.88
CA ASP A 116 58.04 15.02 -0.32
C ASP A 116 58.14 14.05 -1.52
N ASN A 117 57.22 13.08 -1.61
CA ASN A 117 57.22 12.05 -2.64
C ASN A 117 55.81 11.59 -3.02
N HIS A 118 55.26 12.21 -4.06
CA HIS A 118 53.92 11.89 -4.54
C HIS A 118 53.80 10.48 -5.16
N VAL A 119 54.88 9.92 -5.72
CA VAL A 119 54.85 8.59 -6.34
C VAL A 119 54.68 7.52 -5.27
N LEU A 120 55.48 7.57 -4.21
CA LEU A 120 55.41 6.61 -3.11
C LEU A 120 54.06 6.73 -2.36
N SER A 121 53.55 7.94 -2.21
CA SER A 121 52.22 8.16 -1.66
C SER A 121 51.10 7.51 -2.49
N ALA A 122 51.13 7.66 -3.82
CA ALA A 122 50.18 6.99 -4.72
C ALA A 122 50.21 5.48 -4.55
N LEU A 123 51.41 4.88 -4.44
CA LEU A 123 51.57 3.44 -4.22
C LEU A 123 50.97 2.98 -2.89
N ILE A 124 51.13 3.77 -1.82
CA ILE A 124 50.51 3.46 -0.52
C ILE A 124 48.99 3.51 -0.63
N VAL A 125 48.42 4.55 -1.23
CA VAL A 125 46.96 4.67 -1.40
C VAL A 125 46.42 3.53 -2.29
N ALA A 126 47.15 3.17 -3.35
CA ALA A 126 46.81 2.03 -4.21
C ALA A 126 46.86 0.70 -3.44
N ALA A 127 47.86 0.49 -2.59
CA ALA A 127 47.97 -0.70 -1.75
C ALA A 127 46.80 -0.81 -0.76
N ILE A 128 46.39 0.30 -0.14
CA ILE A 128 45.20 0.34 0.74
C ILE A 128 43.94 -0.10 -0.05
N TRP A 129 43.72 0.46 -1.24
CA TRP A 129 42.59 0.08 -2.08
C TRP A 129 42.64 -1.38 -2.55
N ALA A 130 43.83 -1.90 -2.86
CA ALA A 130 44.01 -3.31 -3.22
C ALA A 130 43.60 -4.25 -2.07
N VAL A 131 43.96 -3.92 -0.83
CA VAL A 131 43.54 -4.68 0.36
C VAL A 131 42.02 -4.62 0.55
N ILE A 132 41.43 -3.42 0.47
CA ILE A 132 39.97 -3.24 0.57
C ILE A 132 39.27 -4.07 -0.52
N ALA A 133 39.70 -3.97 -1.78
CA ALA A 133 39.14 -4.72 -2.89
C ALA A 133 39.26 -6.24 -2.70
N ALA A 134 40.39 -6.74 -2.21
CA ALA A 134 40.58 -8.16 -1.93
C ALA A 134 39.61 -8.66 -0.84
N VAL A 135 39.40 -7.88 0.23
CA VAL A 135 38.44 -8.20 1.29
C VAL A 135 37.01 -8.21 0.77
N LEU A 136 36.59 -7.14 0.07
CA LEU A 136 35.24 -7.04 -0.49
C LEU A 136 34.95 -8.14 -1.50
N ALA A 137 35.89 -8.44 -2.39
CA ALA A 137 35.77 -9.54 -3.35
C ALA A 137 35.67 -10.90 -2.64
N SER A 138 36.42 -11.09 -1.55
CA SER A 138 36.36 -12.32 -0.75
C SER A 138 35.03 -12.47 -0.02
N MET A 139 34.49 -11.40 0.55
CA MET A 139 33.16 -11.40 1.19
C MET A 139 32.06 -11.64 0.17
N GLY A 140 32.04 -10.88 -0.94
CA GLY A 140 31.05 -11.06 -2.00
C GLY A 140 31.07 -12.47 -2.60
N ARG A 141 32.25 -13.07 -2.78
CA ARG A 141 32.37 -14.47 -3.21
C ARG A 141 31.80 -15.46 -2.18
N LYS A 142 31.94 -15.20 -0.88
CA LYS A 142 31.36 -16.06 0.17
C LYS A 142 29.84 -15.95 0.16
N ASP A 143 29.30 -14.74 0.08
CA ASP A 143 27.86 -14.50 0.08
C ASP A 143 27.21 -15.12 -1.16
N LEU A 144 27.80 -14.94 -2.35
CA LEU A 144 27.32 -15.56 -3.58
C LEU A 144 27.38 -17.10 -3.54
N LYS A 145 28.38 -17.69 -2.89
CA LYS A 145 28.47 -19.15 -2.69
C LYS A 145 27.42 -19.66 -1.70
N ASN A 146 27.06 -18.85 -0.71
CA ASN A 146 26.03 -19.18 0.27
C ASN A 146 24.61 -19.02 -0.30
N VAL A 147 24.43 -18.23 -1.37
CA VAL A 147 23.18 -18.14 -2.13
C VAL A 147 23.03 -19.36 -3.05
N ASN A 148 23.02 -20.57 -2.47
CA ASN A 148 22.81 -21.84 -3.16
C ASN A 148 21.31 -22.18 -3.38
N GLY A 149 20.44 -21.17 -3.46
CA GLY A 149 18.98 -21.33 -3.37
C GLY A 149 18.13 -20.89 -4.57
N ALA A 150 18.71 -20.26 -5.60
CA ALA A 150 17.93 -19.75 -6.74
C ALA A 150 17.62 -20.75 -7.88
N PRO A 151 18.33 -21.88 -8.11
CA PRO A 151 18.06 -22.69 -9.31
C PRO A 151 16.77 -23.53 -9.20
N ARG A 152 16.32 -23.89 -8.00
CA ARG A 152 15.12 -24.75 -7.81
C ARG A 152 13.81 -24.04 -8.19
N THR A 153 13.73 -22.72 -8.04
CA THR A 153 12.52 -21.95 -8.38
C THR A 153 12.43 -21.66 -9.89
N ILE A 154 13.56 -21.49 -10.57
CA ILE A 154 13.60 -21.32 -12.03
C ILE A 154 13.32 -22.66 -12.74
N GLU A 155 13.77 -23.78 -12.17
CA GLU A 155 13.48 -25.12 -12.72
C GLU A 155 12.00 -25.49 -12.57
N THR A 156 11.39 -25.22 -11.41
CA THR A 156 9.94 -25.43 -11.22
C THR A 156 9.10 -24.50 -12.08
N ALA A 157 9.49 -23.23 -12.26
CA ALA A 157 8.77 -22.31 -13.16
C ALA A 157 8.88 -22.72 -14.64
N LYS A 158 9.97 -23.39 -15.04
CA LYS A 158 10.13 -23.97 -16.39
C LYS A 158 9.41 -25.30 -16.59
N GLN A 159 8.97 -25.97 -15.53
CA GLN A 159 8.19 -27.22 -15.58
C GLN A 159 6.66 -26.99 -15.59
N VAL A 160 6.19 -25.74 -15.44
CA VAL A 160 4.78 -25.35 -15.57
C VAL A 160 4.41 -24.72 -16.95
N PRO A 161 4.89 -25.22 -18.10
CA PRO A 161 4.20 -25.01 -19.37
C PRO A 161 3.35 -26.23 -19.79
N ASP A 162 3.68 -27.43 -19.32
CA ASP A 162 3.01 -28.67 -19.78
C ASP A 162 1.65 -28.89 -19.12
N ALA A 163 1.41 -28.31 -17.93
CA ALA A 163 0.11 -28.38 -17.25
C ALA A 163 -0.95 -27.41 -17.83
N LEU A 164 -0.54 -26.45 -18.67
CA LEU A 164 -1.43 -25.47 -19.32
C LEU A 164 -1.65 -25.78 -20.81
N LYS A 165 -0.93 -26.75 -21.38
CA LYS A 165 -1.14 -27.23 -22.76
C LYS A 165 -1.70 -28.64 -22.77
N GLY A 166 -3.03 -28.73 -22.88
CA GLY A 166 -3.62 -29.69 -23.82
C GLY A 166 -4.29 -30.91 -23.21
N ASN A 167 -5.51 -30.72 -22.70
CA ASN A 167 -6.50 -31.77 -22.49
C ASN A 167 -7.42 -31.91 -23.73
N GLU A 168 -6.94 -31.59 -24.93
CA GLU A 168 -7.81 -31.43 -26.11
C GLU A 168 -8.01 -32.72 -26.94
N ASN A 169 -7.43 -33.86 -26.56
CA ASN A 169 -7.54 -35.10 -27.33
C ASN A 169 -7.97 -36.31 -26.48
N ARG A 170 -9.22 -36.32 -26.01
CA ARG A 170 -9.98 -37.56 -25.75
C ARG A 170 -11.46 -37.32 -26.05
N ALA A 171 -11.83 -37.52 -27.31
CA ALA A 171 -13.19 -37.78 -27.77
C ALA A 171 -13.18 -39.14 -28.48
#